data_AF-A0AAN7H0J7-F1
#
_entry.id   AF-A0AAN7H0J7-F1
#
_cell.length_a   1.000
_cell.length_b   1.000
_cell.length_c   1.000
_cell.angle_alpha   90.00
_cell.angle_beta   90.00
_cell.angle_gamma   90.00
#
_symmetry.space_group_name_H-M   'P 1'
#
loop_
_entity.id
_entity.type
_entity.pdbx_description
1 polymer ?
#
loop_
_entity_poly.entity_id
_entity_poly.type
_entity_poly.pdbx_seq_one_letter_code
_entity_poly.pdbx_strand_id
1 'polypeptide(L)'
;MTLTLLLPAFLPFLSTPSTSRRGGFRRRLLPCIACAKGAPSRNPDDYHATLRALNRRGRTPRKSLGQHYMLNNEINEQLVASSSVEEGDLVLEIGPGTGSLTNVLINAGVTVLAIEKDPHMASLVNERFAGNDKLKVLQEDFVKCHIRSHISSLLASMKPSRKSRYAKVVSNIPFNISTDVVKQVLPMGDIFSEVVLLLQEETANRLSVLSPGTSEYRPINVFVNFYSVPEYIANVPRSNFFPQPKVDAAIVRFKLKQAAEYPPVTSTKSFFSMVKSAFNGKRKMLRKSLQHLNTAVDIENALVGIGLPSNSRPEDLTMDDFVQLHNMITPG
;
A
#
# COMPACT_ATOMS: atom_id res chain seq x y z
N MET A 1 7.86 60.23 -39.16
CA MET A 1 7.19 59.95 -40.45
C MET A 1 6.28 58.75 -40.19
N THR A 2 5.10 58.87 -39.56
CA THR A 2 3.82 59.48 -40.05
C THR A 2 3.51 58.99 -41.47
N LEU A 3 2.48 58.17 -41.75
CA LEU A 3 1.01 58.39 -41.78
C LEU A 3 0.41 57.00 -42.16
N THR A 4 -0.64 56.41 -41.55
CA THR A 4 -2.10 56.71 -41.61
C THR A 4 -2.91 55.70 -42.45
N LEU A 5 -3.85 55.06 -41.75
CA LEU A 5 -5.19 54.53 -42.09
C LEU A 5 -5.72 54.62 -43.53
N LEU A 6 -6.49 53.60 -43.95
CA LEU A 6 -7.88 53.78 -44.43
C LEU A 6 -8.64 52.43 -44.64
N LEU A 7 -9.78 52.31 -43.96
CA LEU A 7 -10.93 51.47 -44.31
C LEU A 7 -11.64 52.02 -45.58
N PRO A 8 -12.52 51.22 -46.21
CA PRO A 8 -13.93 51.61 -46.12
C PRO A 8 -14.90 50.43 -45.93
N ALA A 9 -16.02 50.75 -45.27
CA ALA A 9 -17.23 49.97 -45.14
C ALA A 9 -18.21 50.30 -46.29
N PHE A 10 -19.08 49.36 -46.70
CA PHE A 10 -20.47 49.63 -47.15
C PHE A 10 -21.30 48.33 -47.21
N LEU A 11 -22.34 48.27 -46.36
CA LEU A 11 -23.59 47.48 -46.49
C LEU A 11 -24.60 48.30 -47.35
N PRO A 12 -25.81 47.85 -47.78
CA PRO A 12 -26.70 46.84 -47.16
C PRO A 12 -27.53 45.96 -48.14
N PHE A 13 -28.28 44.96 -47.64
CA PHE A 13 -29.75 44.86 -47.80
C PHE A 13 -30.36 43.70 -46.99
N LEU A 14 -31.53 43.98 -46.45
CA LEU A 14 -32.32 43.21 -45.49
C LEU A 14 -33.15 42.08 -46.11
N SER A 15 -33.28 40.96 -45.38
CA SER A 15 -34.58 40.29 -45.14
C SER A 15 -34.44 39.16 -44.09
N THR A 16 -35.12 39.30 -42.95
CA THR A 16 -35.50 38.24 -42.01
C THR A 16 -36.92 37.71 -42.39
N PRO A 17 -37.53 36.66 -41.78
CA PRO A 17 -37.18 36.00 -40.51
C PRO A 17 -37.37 34.46 -40.39
N SER A 18 -36.87 33.95 -39.25
CA SER A 18 -37.31 32.73 -38.51
C SER A 18 -36.93 31.38 -39.13
N THR A 19 -36.44 30.36 -38.43
CA THR A 19 -36.74 29.87 -37.07
C THR A 19 -35.54 29.11 -36.51
N SER A 20 -35.50 29.01 -35.19
CA SER A 20 -34.44 28.40 -34.39
C SER A 20 -34.39 26.87 -34.48
N ARG A 21 -33.18 26.30 -34.47
CA ARG A 21 -32.83 25.08 -33.73
C ARG A 21 -31.30 24.94 -33.64
N ARG A 22 -30.79 25.09 -32.43
CA ARG A 22 -29.37 24.93 -32.07
C ARG A 22 -29.00 23.44 -32.09
N GLY A 23 -28.11 23.03 -32.99
CA GLY A 23 -27.40 21.74 -32.93
C GLY A 23 -26.04 21.91 -32.25
N GLY A 24 -25.98 21.71 -30.94
CA GLY A 24 -24.74 21.70 -30.18
C GLY A 24 -24.10 20.31 -30.19
N PHE A 25 -22.84 20.24 -30.62
CA PHE A 25 -21.96 19.08 -30.51
C PHE A 25 -21.92 18.56 -29.06
N ARG A 26 -22.44 17.35 -28.81
CA ARG A 26 -22.22 16.60 -27.56
C ARG A 26 -20.99 15.71 -27.70
N ARG A 27 -19.98 16.00 -26.88
CA ARG A 27 -18.88 15.09 -26.54
C ARG A 27 -19.48 13.77 -26.00
N ARG A 28 -19.02 12.63 -26.53
CA ARG A 28 -19.31 11.30 -26.00
C ARG A 28 -18.67 11.19 -24.60
N LEU A 29 -19.50 11.27 -23.56
CA LEU A 29 -19.18 10.77 -22.23
C LEU A 29 -19.47 9.27 -22.23
N LEU A 30 -18.46 8.48 -21.81
CA LEU A 30 -18.59 7.07 -21.48
C LEU A 30 -19.63 6.90 -20.36
N PRO A 31 -20.46 5.84 -20.36
CA PRO A 31 -21.49 5.70 -19.35
C PRO A 31 -20.86 5.36 -17.98
N CYS A 32 -21.10 6.24 -17.00
CA CYS A 32 -20.93 5.92 -15.59
C CYS A 32 -21.75 4.66 -15.27
N ILE A 33 -21.08 3.66 -14.71
CA ILE A 33 -21.72 2.52 -14.07
C ILE A 33 -22.55 3.07 -12.91
N ALA A 34 -23.87 2.99 -13.04
CA ALA A 34 -24.82 3.44 -12.03
C ALA A 34 -24.66 2.58 -10.77
N CYS A 35 -24.51 3.24 -9.62
CA CYS A 35 -24.57 2.64 -8.31
C CYS A 35 -25.91 1.91 -8.10
N ALA A 36 -25.88 0.58 -8.16
CA ALA A 36 -26.93 -0.24 -7.56
C ALA A 36 -26.67 -0.33 -6.05
N LYS A 37 -27.47 0.39 -5.26
CA LYS A 37 -27.55 0.21 -3.80
C LYS A 37 -28.24 -1.13 -3.51
N GLY A 38 -27.47 -2.21 -3.45
CA GLY A 38 -27.85 -3.46 -2.79
C GLY A 38 -27.24 -3.49 -1.39
N ALA A 39 -28.04 -3.77 -0.35
CA ALA A 39 -27.49 -4.09 0.96
C ALA A 39 -26.57 -5.33 0.83
N PRO A 40 -25.43 -5.39 1.54
CA PRO A 40 -24.52 -6.52 1.42
C PRO A 40 -25.22 -7.77 1.98
N SER A 41 -25.59 -8.70 1.09
CA SER A 41 -26.03 -10.02 1.51
C SER A 41 -24.81 -10.75 2.05
N ARG A 42 -24.72 -10.84 3.39
CA ARG A 42 -23.72 -11.72 4.03
C ARG A 42 -23.93 -13.13 3.51
N ASN A 43 -22.98 -13.65 2.73
CA ASN A 43 -23.01 -15.07 2.38
C ASN A 43 -22.89 -15.87 3.69
N PRO A 44 -23.88 -16.68 4.10
CA PRO A 44 -23.90 -17.36 5.40
C PRO A 44 -22.68 -18.26 5.64
N ASP A 45 -22.02 -18.68 4.57
CA ASP A 45 -20.97 -19.68 4.62
C ASP A 45 -19.71 -19.24 5.36
N ASP A 46 -19.26 -17.98 5.27
CA ASP A 46 -17.95 -17.57 5.82
C ASP A 46 -17.97 -17.32 7.33
N TYR A 47 -19.01 -16.65 7.85
CA TYR A 47 -19.21 -16.51 9.30
C TYR A 47 -19.36 -17.87 9.98
N HIS A 48 -20.22 -18.74 9.43
CA HIS A 48 -20.44 -20.06 9.99
C HIS A 48 -19.23 -20.97 9.81
N ALA A 49 -18.46 -20.84 8.72
CA ALA A 49 -17.20 -21.58 8.57
C ALA A 49 -16.18 -21.16 9.63
N THR A 50 -15.96 -19.86 9.81
CA THR A 50 -15.04 -19.31 10.82
C THR A 50 -15.40 -19.78 12.22
N LEU A 51 -16.66 -19.64 12.64
CA LEU A 51 -17.09 -20.11 13.95
C LEU A 51 -17.05 -21.63 14.09
N ARG A 52 -17.45 -22.40 13.07
CA ARG A 52 -17.35 -23.87 13.11
C ARG A 52 -15.90 -24.31 13.28
N ALA A 53 -14.96 -23.67 12.59
CA ALA A 53 -13.53 -23.96 12.67
C ALA A 53 -13.00 -23.73 14.09
N LEU A 54 -13.35 -22.61 14.72
CA LEU A 54 -12.95 -22.29 16.10
C LEU A 54 -13.61 -23.23 17.13
N ASN A 55 -14.92 -23.48 17.00
CA ASN A 55 -15.69 -24.29 17.93
C ASN A 55 -15.29 -25.77 17.91
N ARG A 56 -15.04 -26.35 16.73
CA ARG A 56 -14.57 -27.75 16.60
C ARG A 56 -13.28 -28.03 17.38
N ARG A 57 -12.47 -27.00 17.63
CA ARG A 57 -11.21 -27.09 18.35
C ARG A 57 -11.29 -26.54 19.78
N GLY A 58 -12.49 -26.16 20.25
CA GLY A 58 -12.72 -25.61 21.59
C GLY A 58 -11.93 -24.32 21.86
N ARG A 59 -11.75 -23.46 20.85
CA ARG A 59 -10.78 -22.36 20.90
C ARG A 59 -11.43 -20.99 20.85
N THR A 60 -10.86 -20.08 21.62
CA THR A 60 -11.17 -18.66 21.57
C THR A 60 -10.06 -17.87 20.89
N PRO A 61 -10.39 -16.78 20.17
CA PRO A 61 -9.40 -15.90 19.55
C PRO A 61 -8.40 -15.33 20.57
N ARG A 62 -7.10 -15.39 20.26
CA ARG A 62 -6.02 -14.92 21.12
C ARG A 62 -5.77 -13.43 20.93
N LYS A 63 -6.24 -12.62 21.88
CA LYS A 63 -6.02 -11.16 21.89
C LYS A 63 -4.53 -10.78 21.82
N SER A 64 -3.65 -11.54 22.47
CA SER A 64 -2.20 -11.29 22.45
C SER A 64 -1.55 -11.45 21.08
N LEU A 65 -2.19 -12.21 20.18
CA LEU A 65 -1.76 -12.39 18.78
C LEU A 65 -2.49 -11.45 17.82
N GLY A 66 -3.36 -10.57 18.30
CA GLY A 66 -4.12 -9.64 17.45
C GLY A 66 -5.11 -10.34 16.51
N GLN A 67 -5.60 -11.54 16.85
CA GLN A 67 -6.47 -12.33 15.99
C GLN A 67 -7.85 -11.69 15.84
N HIS A 68 -8.15 -11.24 14.61
CA HIS A 68 -9.45 -10.76 14.15
C HIS A 68 -9.77 -11.45 12.83
N TYR A 69 -10.71 -12.40 12.84
CA TYR A 69 -11.05 -13.21 11.68
C TYR A 69 -12.10 -12.51 10.83
N MET A 70 -11.90 -12.50 9.51
CA MET A 70 -12.89 -12.00 8.55
C MET A 70 -14.12 -12.90 8.56
N LEU A 71 -15.32 -12.29 8.55
CA LEU A 71 -16.62 -12.97 8.53
C LEU A 71 -17.35 -12.87 7.19
N ASN A 72 -16.81 -12.06 6.29
CA ASN A 72 -17.42 -11.64 5.05
C ASN A 72 -16.45 -11.97 3.90
N ASN A 73 -16.84 -12.93 3.08
CA ASN A 73 -16.00 -13.43 2.00
C ASN A 73 -15.85 -12.41 0.88
N GLU A 74 -16.85 -11.56 0.66
CA GLU A 74 -16.82 -10.51 -0.36
C GLU A 74 -15.67 -9.52 -0.10
N ILE A 75 -15.29 -9.28 1.16
CA ILE A 75 -14.10 -8.47 1.48
C ILE A 75 -12.80 -9.19 1.13
N ASN A 76 -12.72 -10.52 1.31
CA ASN A 76 -11.54 -11.28 0.88
C ASN A 76 -11.43 -11.27 -0.65
N GLU A 77 -12.56 -11.41 -1.36
CA GLU A 77 -12.62 -11.26 -2.83
C GLU A 77 -12.19 -9.85 -3.26
N GLN A 78 -12.68 -8.81 -2.58
CA GLN A 78 -12.25 -7.43 -2.85
C GLN A 78 -10.76 -7.22 -2.59
N LEU A 79 -10.21 -7.83 -1.52
CA LEU A 79 -8.79 -7.75 -1.19
C LEU A 79 -7.94 -8.38 -2.30
N VAL A 80 -8.32 -9.57 -2.78
CA VAL A 80 -7.66 -10.25 -3.90
C VAL A 80 -7.83 -9.47 -5.20
N ALA A 81 -9.02 -8.96 -5.50
CA ALA A 81 -9.29 -8.14 -6.70
C ALA A 81 -8.58 -6.78 -6.70
N SER A 82 -8.20 -6.28 -5.52
CA SER A 82 -7.37 -5.07 -5.38
C SER A 82 -5.90 -5.31 -5.72
N SER A 83 -5.50 -6.58 -5.80
CA SER A 83 -4.19 -7.00 -6.26
C SER A 83 -4.22 -7.38 -7.74
N SER A 84 -3.06 -7.28 -8.39
CA SER A 84 -2.88 -7.65 -9.79
C SER A 84 -2.52 -9.15 -9.92
N VAL A 85 -3.08 -10.00 -9.06
CA VAL A 85 -2.81 -11.45 -9.08
C VAL A 85 -3.41 -12.11 -10.32
N GLU A 86 -2.63 -13.01 -10.90
CA GLU A 86 -3.03 -13.83 -12.03
C GLU A 86 -2.83 -15.31 -11.71
N GLU A 87 -3.54 -16.18 -12.43
CA GLU A 87 -3.35 -17.63 -12.32
C GLU A 87 -1.87 -18.02 -12.51
N GLY A 88 -1.36 -18.84 -11.60
CA GLY A 88 0.04 -19.28 -11.59
C GLY A 88 1.02 -18.33 -10.91
N ASP A 89 0.57 -17.20 -10.37
CA ASP A 89 1.40 -16.36 -9.49
C ASP A 89 1.77 -17.07 -8.19
N LEU A 90 2.90 -16.66 -7.58
CA LEU A 90 3.22 -16.95 -6.19
C LEU A 90 2.77 -15.79 -5.30
N VAL A 91 1.94 -16.10 -4.31
CA VAL A 91 1.42 -15.13 -3.34
C VAL A 91 1.88 -15.50 -1.94
N LEU A 92 2.41 -14.51 -1.22
CA LEU A 92 2.65 -14.58 0.22
C LEU A 92 1.40 -14.14 0.98
N GLU A 93 0.92 -15.00 1.88
CA GLU A 93 -0.12 -14.69 2.86
C GLU A 93 0.47 -14.70 4.27
N ILE A 94 0.30 -13.61 5.02
CA ILE A 94 0.80 -13.45 6.39
C ILE A 94 -0.39 -13.55 7.35
N GLY A 95 -0.40 -14.58 8.19
CA GLY A 95 -1.48 -14.86 9.14
C GLY A 95 -2.76 -15.36 8.47
N PRO A 96 -2.75 -16.53 7.82
CA PRO A 96 -3.94 -17.10 7.17
C PRO A 96 -5.11 -17.36 8.13
N GLY A 97 -4.85 -17.53 9.44
CA GLY A 97 -5.89 -17.72 10.45
C GLY A 97 -6.76 -18.95 10.18
N THR A 98 -8.05 -18.75 9.86
CA THR A 98 -8.97 -19.84 9.50
C THR A 98 -8.83 -20.32 8.05
N GLY A 99 -8.04 -19.62 7.25
CA GLY A 99 -7.85 -19.89 5.83
C GLY A 99 -8.94 -19.33 4.91
N SER A 100 -9.74 -18.36 5.37
CA SER A 100 -10.79 -17.74 4.53
C SER A 100 -10.19 -16.96 3.35
N LEU A 101 -9.13 -16.16 3.58
CA LEU A 101 -8.42 -15.48 2.47
C LEU A 101 -7.63 -16.48 1.61
N THR A 102 -6.95 -17.44 2.23
CA THR A 102 -6.28 -18.55 1.53
C THR A 102 -7.19 -19.24 0.51
N ASN A 103 -8.45 -19.49 0.88
CA ASN A 103 -9.44 -20.10 -0.01
C ASN A 103 -9.67 -19.28 -1.29
N VAL A 104 -9.82 -17.96 -1.14
CA VAL A 104 -10.03 -17.05 -2.29
C VAL A 104 -8.79 -17.01 -3.18
N LEU A 105 -7.59 -16.97 -2.58
CA LEU A 105 -6.32 -16.99 -3.33
C LEU A 105 -6.15 -18.28 -4.14
N ILE A 106 -6.35 -19.44 -3.52
CA ILE A 106 -6.26 -20.75 -4.20
C ILE A 106 -7.27 -20.82 -5.35
N ASN A 107 -8.50 -20.34 -5.15
CA ASN A 107 -9.54 -20.29 -6.18
C ASN A 107 -9.20 -19.34 -7.33
N ALA A 108 -8.40 -18.30 -7.09
CA ALA A 108 -7.82 -17.45 -8.13
C ALA A 108 -6.68 -18.15 -8.92
N GLY A 109 -6.34 -19.40 -8.56
CA GLY A 109 -5.41 -20.23 -9.29
C GLY A 109 -3.94 -20.01 -8.94
N VAL A 110 -3.64 -19.21 -7.92
CA VAL A 110 -2.28 -18.89 -7.47
C VAL A 110 -1.72 -19.99 -6.56
N THR A 111 -0.39 -20.03 -6.42
CA THR A 111 0.26 -20.77 -5.34
C THR A 111 0.46 -19.85 -4.16
N VAL A 112 0.10 -20.31 -2.96
CA VAL A 112 0.16 -19.54 -1.71
C VAL A 112 1.26 -20.09 -0.82
N LEU A 113 2.19 -19.22 -0.42
CA LEU A 113 3.03 -19.42 0.76
C LEU A 113 2.39 -18.68 1.93
N ALA A 114 1.85 -19.43 2.90
CA ALA A 114 1.26 -18.85 4.09
C ALA A 114 2.23 -18.93 5.29
N ILE A 115 2.42 -17.82 6.02
CA ILE A 115 3.21 -17.77 7.25
C ILE A 115 2.26 -17.59 8.43
N GLU A 116 2.19 -18.58 9.32
CA GLU A 116 1.29 -18.58 10.47
C GLU A 116 2.05 -18.79 11.79
N LYS A 117 1.89 -17.85 12.71
CA LYS A 117 2.59 -17.87 14.01
C LYS A 117 1.90 -18.77 15.03
N ASP A 118 0.57 -18.90 14.98
CA ASP A 118 -0.16 -19.79 15.88
C ASP A 118 -0.09 -21.24 15.34
N PRO A 119 0.57 -22.17 16.04
CA PRO A 119 0.69 -23.57 15.61
C PRO A 119 -0.65 -24.24 15.29
N HIS A 120 -1.71 -23.81 15.97
CA HIS A 120 -3.03 -24.40 15.80
C HIS A 120 -3.73 -23.88 14.57
N MET A 121 -3.56 -22.60 14.24
CA MET A 121 -4.06 -22.05 12.99
C MET A 121 -3.28 -22.63 11.81
N ALA A 122 -1.96 -22.80 11.95
CA ALA A 122 -1.13 -23.46 10.95
C ALA A 122 -1.62 -24.90 10.68
N SER A 123 -1.87 -25.69 11.74
CA SER A 123 -2.44 -27.03 11.63
C SER A 123 -3.85 -27.02 11.01
N LEU A 124 -4.71 -26.09 11.42
CA LEU A 124 -6.07 -25.96 10.91
C LEU A 124 -6.10 -25.66 9.41
N VAL A 125 -5.27 -24.72 8.95
CA VAL A 125 -5.18 -24.37 7.53
C VAL A 125 -4.60 -25.53 6.72
N ASN A 126 -3.54 -26.19 7.21
CA ASN A 126 -2.99 -27.38 6.57
C ASN A 126 -4.03 -28.50 6.40
N GLU A 127 -4.82 -28.78 7.44
CA GLU A 127 -5.87 -29.81 7.36
C GLU A 127 -7.02 -29.40 6.44
N ARG A 128 -7.44 -28.12 6.49
CA ARG A 128 -8.52 -27.60 5.65
C ARG A 128 -8.22 -27.75 4.16
N PHE A 129 -6.96 -27.57 3.78
CA PHE A 129 -6.50 -27.66 2.39
C PHE A 129 -5.60 -28.89 2.15
N ALA A 130 -5.78 -29.96 2.95
CA ALA A 130 -5.01 -31.18 2.79
C ALA A 130 -5.15 -31.73 1.36
N GLY A 131 -4.00 -32.03 0.73
CA GLY A 131 -3.95 -32.52 -0.65
C GLY A 131 -3.95 -31.42 -1.73
N ASN A 132 -4.03 -30.14 -1.36
CA ASN A 132 -3.86 -29.03 -2.29
C ASN A 132 -2.37 -28.68 -2.44
N ASP A 133 -1.81 -28.92 -3.61
CA ASP A 133 -0.40 -28.64 -3.93
C ASP A 133 -0.09 -27.14 -4.14
N LYS A 134 -1.12 -26.30 -4.25
CA LYS A 134 -0.99 -24.84 -4.36
C LYS A 134 -0.84 -24.15 -3.02
N LEU A 135 -0.83 -24.86 -1.89
CA LEU A 135 -0.63 -24.26 -0.57
C LEU A 135 0.59 -24.84 0.14
N LYS A 136 1.45 -23.94 0.62
CA LYS A 136 2.51 -24.26 1.58
C LYS A 136 2.35 -23.39 2.82
N VAL A 137 2.19 -24.01 3.98
CA VAL A 137 2.10 -23.30 5.27
C VAL A 137 3.41 -23.46 6.04
N LEU A 138 4.00 -22.35 6.47
CA LEU A 138 5.13 -22.32 7.39
C LEU A 138 4.67 -21.83 8.75
N GLN A 139 4.95 -22.63 9.78
CA GLN A 139 4.63 -22.29 11.16
C GLN A 139 5.76 -21.43 11.77
N GLU A 140 5.79 -20.15 11.43
CA GLU A 140 6.85 -19.23 11.84
C GLU A 140 6.29 -17.87 12.29
N ASP A 141 7.08 -17.15 13.08
CA ASP A 141 6.80 -15.75 13.38
C ASP A 141 7.28 -14.88 12.21
N PHE A 142 6.36 -14.28 11.45
CA PHE A 142 6.72 -13.45 10.30
C PHE A 142 7.76 -12.38 10.65
N VAL A 143 7.65 -11.76 11.83
CA VAL A 143 8.59 -10.70 12.27
C VAL A 143 10.03 -11.23 12.43
N LYS A 144 10.21 -12.53 12.60
CA LYS A 144 11.52 -13.18 12.80
C LYS A 144 11.94 -14.06 11.62
N CYS A 145 11.07 -14.26 10.64
CA CYS A 145 11.30 -15.18 9.53
C CYS A 145 12.24 -14.57 8.49
N HIS A 146 13.02 -15.42 7.81
CA HIS A 146 13.86 -15.00 6.69
C HIS A 146 13.07 -15.13 5.38
N ILE A 147 11.98 -14.34 5.25
CA ILE A 147 10.99 -14.52 4.18
C ILE A 147 11.59 -14.52 2.77
N ARG A 148 12.64 -13.71 2.55
CA ARG A 148 13.41 -13.68 1.30
C ARG A 148 13.89 -15.06 0.87
N SER A 149 14.46 -15.83 1.80
CA SER A 149 14.97 -17.17 1.50
C SER A 149 13.86 -18.14 1.10
N HIS A 150 12.72 -18.09 1.78
CA HIS A 150 11.58 -18.96 1.49
C HIS A 150 10.97 -18.67 0.11
N ILE A 151 10.77 -17.38 -0.21
CA ILE A 151 10.18 -16.99 -1.49
C ILE A 151 11.14 -17.28 -2.65
N SER A 152 12.42 -16.92 -2.52
CA SER A 152 13.41 -17.20 -3.57
C SER A 152 13.54 -18.69 -3.88
N SER A 153 13.49 -19.54 -2.86
CA SER A 153 13.52 -21.01 -3.06
C SER A 153 12.29 -21.50 -3.83
N LEU A 154 11.10 -20.98 -3.52
CA LEU A 154 9.88 -21.36 -4.23
C LEU A 154 9.85 -20.84 -5.66
N LEU A 155 10.23 -19.58 -5.87
CA LEU A 155 10.34 -19.00 -7.21
C LEU A 155 11.31 -19.79 -8.10
N ALA A 156 12.43 -20.27 -7.54
CA ALA A 156 13.37 -21.11 -8.28
C ALA A 156 12.82 -22.51 -8.62
N SER A 157 11.91 -23.04 -7.80
CA SER A 157 11.28 -24.34 -8.03
C SER A 157 10.08 -24.29 -8.99
N MET A 158 9.51 -23.11 -9.17
CA MET A 158 8.39 -22.90 -10.09
C MET A 158 8.88 -22.85 -11.53
N LYS A 159 8.12 -23.46 -12.44
CA LYS A 159 8.34 -23.25 -13.87
C LYS A 159 8.15 -21.75 -14.13
N PRO A 160 9.09 -21.06 -14.81
CA PRO A 160 8.93 -19.64 -15.09
C PRO A 160 7.60 -19.44 -15.84
N SER A 161 6.63 -18.85 -15.16
CA SER A 161 5.43 -18.36 -15.80
C SER A 161 5.87 -17.28 -16.78
N ARG A 162 5.33 -17.31 -18.00
CA ARG A 162 5.67 -16.31 -19.04
C ARG A 162 5.27 -14.87 -18.65
N LYS A 163 4.50 -14.68 -17.57
CA LYS A 163 3.81 -13.42 -17.27
C LYS A 163 4.32 -12.63 -16.05
N SER A 164 4.83 -13.27 -14.98
CA SER A 164 5.36 -12.54 -13.82
C SER A 164 6.61 -13.19 -13.24
N ARG A 165 7.71 -12.42 -13.15
CA ARG A 165 8.96 -12.82 -12.46
C ARG A 165 8.88 -12.62 -10.94
N TYR A 166 7.90 -11.85 -10.48
CA TYR A 166 7.80 -11.39 -9.11
C TYR A 166 6.63 -12.05 -8.39
N ALA A 167 6.83 -12.36 -7.12
CA ALA A 167 5.75 -12.75 -6.23
C ALA A 167 4.89 -11.52 -5.86
N LYS A 168 3.76 -11.77 -5.19
CA LYS A 168 2.92 -10.72 -4.61
C LYS A 168 2.66 -11.01 -3.13
N VAL A 169 2.28 -10.00 -2.35
CA VAL A 169 1.80 -10.18 -0.98
C VAL A 169 0.33 -9.79 -0.96
N VAL A 170 -0.54 -10.68 -0.47
CA VAL A 170 -1.96 -10.38 -0.25
C VAL A 170 -2.34 -10.93 1.11
N SER A 171 -2.71 -10.06 2.06
CA SER A 171 -2.87 -10.51 3.45
C SER A 171 -3.83 -9.66 4.28
N ASN A 172 -4.64 -10.33 5.10
CA ASN A 172 -5.31 -9.75 6.25
C ASN A 172 -4.44 -9.95 7.50
N ILE A 173 -3.54 -9.01 7.76
CA ILE A 173 -2.50 -9.20 8.77
C ILE A 173 -2.99 -8.89 10.18
N PRO A 174 -2.42 -9.54 11.22
CA PRO A 174 -2.64 -9.14 12.60
C PRO A 174 -2.21 -7.69 12.82
N PHE A 175 -3.11 -6.89 13.41
CA PHE A 175 -2.92 -5.43 13.47
C PHE A 175 -1.68 -4.98 14.26
N ASN A 176 -1.24 -5.78 15.23
CA ASN A 176 -0.08 -5.51 16.06
C ASN A 176 1.27 -5.60 15.34
N ILE A 177 1.34 -6.23 14.16
CA ILE A 177 2.59 -6.40 13.39
C ILE A 177 2.63 -5.56 12.10
N SER A 178 1.64 -4.69 11.87
CA SER A 178 1.50 -3.95 10.60
C SER A 178 2.76 -3.21 10.17
N THR A 179 3.40 -2.51 11.11
CA THR A 179 4.63 -1.75 10.82
C THR A 179 5.81 -2.67 10.52
N ASP A 180 5.92 -3.80 11.21
CA ASP A 180 7.00 -4.76 11.00
C ASP A 180 6.87 -5.46 9.64
N VAL A 181 5.64 -5.82 9.27
CA VAL A 181 5.32 -6.36 7.94
C VAL A 181 5.77 -5.39 6.86
N VAL A 182 5.29 -4.15 6.91
CA VAL A 182 5.64 -3.09 5.94
C VAL A 182 7.15 -2.88 5.85
N LYS A 183 7.85 -2.81 6.99
CA LYS A 183 9.31 -2.62 7.01
C LYS A 183 10.10 -3.78 6.42
N GLN A 184 9.58 -5.01 6.51
CA GLN A 184 10.24 -6.17 5.92
C GLN A 184 9.93 -6.33 4.43
N VAL A 185 8.68 -6.15 4.02
CA VAL A 185 8.27 -6.49 2.64
C VAL A 185 8.55 -5.38 1.63
N LEU A 186 8.38 -4.10 1.98
CA LEU A 186 8.52 -3.02 0.99
C LEU A 186 9.94 -2.92 0.37
N PRO A 187 11.04 -3.13 1.12
CA PRO A 187 12.39 -3.12 0.53
C PRO A 187 12.68 -4.26 -0.46
N MET A 188 11.80 -5.25 -0.56
CA MET A 188 12.00 -6.45 -1.38
C MET A 188 11.37 -6.30 -2.78
N GLY A 189 11.49 -5.12 -3.41
CA GLY A 189 10.98 -4.86 -4.76
C GLY A 189 11.58 -5.77 -5.83
N ASP A 190 12.74 -6.38 -5.57
CA ASP A 190 13.36 -7.37 -6.43
C ASP A 190 12.70 -8.75 -6.37
N ILE A 191 11.88 -9.01 -5.34
CA ILE A 191 11.11 -10.25 -5.13
C ILE A 191 9.63 -10.02 -5.39
N PHE A 192 9.08 -8.94 -4.85
CA PHE A 192 7.66 -8.63 -4.92
C PHE A 192 7.39 -7.46 -5.85
N SER A 193 6.36 -7.56 -6.68
CA SER A 193 5.91 -6.43 -7.50
C SER A 193 4.87 -5.56 -6.76
N GLU A 194 4.11 -6.18 -5.85
CA GLU A 194 2.95 -5.57 -5.23
C GLU A 194 2.68 -6.19 -3.85
N VAL A 195 2.24 -5.34 -2.93
CA VAL A 195 1.82 -5.72 -1.58
C VAL A 195 0.43 -5.14 -1.32
N VAL A 196 -0.57 -5.99 -1.07
CA VAL A 196 -1.94 -5.59 -0.74
C VAL A 196 -2.28 -6.10 0.65
N LEU A 197 -2.54 -5.17 1.56
CA LEU A 197 -2.77 -5.46 2.97
C LEU A 197 -4.10 -4.91 3.43
N LEU A 198 -4.80 -5.69 4.26
CA LEU A 198 -5.86 -5.17 5.10
C LEU A 198 -5.25 -4.72 6.44
N LEU A 199 -5.38 -3.43 6.74
CA LEU A 199 -4.76 -2.75 7.88
C LEU A 199 -5.82 -2.04 8.73
N GLN A 200 -5.51 -1.68 9.98
CA GLN A 200 -6.34 -0.72 10.72
C GLN A 200 -6.42 0.60 9.96
N GLU A 201 -7.58 1.25 9.96
CA GLU A 201 -7.82 2.47 9.19
C GLU A 201 -6.82 3.60 9.53
N GLU A 202 -6.50 3.82 10.80
CA GLU A 202 -5.49 4.81 11.20
C GLU A 202 -4.11 4.48 10.62
N THR A 203 -3.72 3.20 10.64
CA THR A 203 -2.45 2.75 10.08
C THR A 203 -2.45 2.86 8.56
N ALA A 204 -3.56 2.51 7.90
CA ALA A 204 -3.73 2.68 6.47
C ALA A 204 -3.56 4.14 6.06
N ASN A 205 -4.33 5.06 6.66
CA ASN A 205 -4.21 6.50 6.41
C ASN A 205 -2.79 7.00 6.64
N ARG A 206 -2.16 6.59 7.74
CA ARG A 206 -0.78 6.97 8.06
C ARG A 206 0.20 6.52 6.98
N LEU A 207 -0.01 5.37 6.34
CA LEU A 207 0.94 4.82 5.37
C LEU A 207 0.66 5.27 3.93
N SER A 208 -0.58 5.60 3.56
CA SER A 208 -0.94 5.86 2.16
C SER A 208 -1.51 7.25 1.84
N VAL A 209 -2.02 7.99 2.82
CA VAL A 209 -2.70 9.27 2.56
C VAL A 209 -1.86 10.48 2.94
N LEU A 210 -1.05 10.36 4.00
CA LEU A 210 -0.30 11.49 4.52
C LEU A 210 0.78 11.99 3.56
N SER A 211 0.74 13.30 3.32
CA SER A 211 1.71 14.03 2.50
C SER A 211 2.62 14.92 3.38
N PRO A 212 3.78 15.36 2.85
CA PRO A 212 4.57 16.43 3.45
C PRO A 212 3.71 17.67 3.75
N GLY A 213 4.13 18.44 4.76
CA GLY A 213 3.44 19.62 5.29
C GLY A 213 2.39 19.31 6.36
N THR A 214 2.14 18.03 6.67
CA THR A 214 1.20 17.63 7.71
C THR A 214 1.89 17.35 9.04
N SER A 215 1.25 17.72 10.16
CA SER A 215 1.80 17.48 11.50
C SER A 215 1.92 15.99 11.85
N GLU A 216 1.30 15.11 11.06
CA GLU A 216 1.35 13.65 11.20
C GLU A 216 2.35 12.97 10.27
N TYR A 217 3.10 13.71 9.45
CA TYR A 217 4.16 13.13 8.63
C TYR A 217 5.33 12.62 9.50
N ARG A 218 5.80 11.40 9.25
CA ARG A 218 6.78 10.67 10.09
C ARG A 218 7.82 9.95 9.21
N PRO A 219 8.91 9.41 9.80
CA PRO A 219 9.89 8.61 9.06
C PRO A 219 9.31 7.43 8.28
N ILE A 220 8.22 6.84 8.76
CA ILE A 220 7.57 5.71 8.07
C ILE A 220 6.96 6.13 6.73
N ASN A 221 6.51 7.38 6.58
CA ASN A 221 6.00 7.90 5.32
C ASN A 221 7.10 7.99 4.27
N VAL A 222 8.25 8.54 4.66
CA VAL A 222 9.44 8.58 3.80
C VAL A 222 9.86 7.14 3.45
N PHE A 223 9.87 6.22 4.42
CA PHE A 223 10.18 4.81 4.15
C PHE A 223 9.24 4.16 3.12
N VAL A 224 7.93 4.31 3.28
CA VAL A 224 6.94 3.75 2.34
C VAL A 224 7.11 4.35 0.95
N ASN A 225 7.22 5.68 0.86
CA ASN A 225 7.34 6.40 -0.41
C ASN A 225 8.70 6.15 -1.10
N PHE A 226 9.74 5.80 -0.35
CA PHE A 226 11.04 5.45 -0.92
C PHE A 226 10.94 4.13 -1.71
N TYR A 227 10.27 3.13 -1.15
CA TYR A 227 10.20 1.78 -1.72
C TYR A 227 8.96 1.50 -2.57
N SER A 228 7.92 2.31 -2.48
CA SER A 228 6.63 2.01 -3.10
C SER A 228 5.83 3.24 -3.48
N VAL A 229 4.75 3.02 -4.22
CA VAL A 229 3.64 3.96 -4.41
C VAL A 229 2.44 3.41 -3.63
N PRO A 230 2.11 3.97 -2.46
CA PRO A 230 0.98 3.51 -1.67
C PRO A 230 -0.35 4.08 -2.19
N GLU A 231 -1.43 3.32 -2.02
CA GLU A 231 -2.77 3.69 -2.45
C GLU A 231 -3.82 3.14 -1.48
N TYR A 232 -4.68 4.02 -0.98
CA TYR A 232 -5.83 3.64 -0.16
C TYR A 232 -6.96 3.19 -1.08
N ILE A 233 -7.33 1.91 -1.03
CA ILE A 233 -8.29 1.32 -1.97
C ILE A 233 -9.73 1.41 -1.43
N ALA A 234 -9.96 0.95 -0.21
CA ALA A 234 -11.30 0.91 0.38
C ALA A 234 -11.29 0.86 1.91
N ASN A 235 -12.29 1.46 2.54
CA ASN A 235 -12.60 1.26 3.96
C ASN A 235 -13.35 -0.09 4.14
N VAL A 236 -13.08 -0.76 5.25
CA VAL A 236 -13.71 -2.01 5.66
C VAL A 236 -14.27 -1.87 7.08
N PRO A 237 -15.60 -1.88 7.25
CA PRO A 237 -16.20 -1.74 8.58
C PRO A 237 -15.80 -2.88 9.52
N ARG A 238 -15.48 -2.53 10.77
CA ARG A 238 -15.10 -3.47 11.84
C ARG A 238 -16.12 -4.56 12.13
N SER A 239 -17.39 -4.34 11.77
CA SER A 239 -18.48 -5.31 11.93
C SER A 239 -18.33 -6.57 11.06
N ASN A 240 -17.36 -6.58 10.14
CA ASN A 240 -17.00 -7.74 9.33
C ASN A 240 -15.98 -8.68 10.01
N PHE A 241 -15.61 -8.44 11.27
CA PHE A 241 -14.59 -9.22 11.96
C PHE A 241 -15.09 -9.87 13.26
N PHE A 242 -14.51 -11.02 13.62
CA PHE A 242 -14.67 -11.67 14.91
C PHE A 242 -13.33 -12.06 15.56
N PRO A 243 -13.06 -11.65 16.81
CA PRO A 243 -13.81 -10.67 17.58
C PRO A 243 -13.78 -9.31 16.85
N GLN A 244 -14.79 -8.49 17.09
CA GLN A 244 -14.84 -7.15 16.48
C GLN A 244 -13.69 -6.28 17.02
N PRO A 245 -12.85 -5.66 16.16
CA PRO A 245 -11.81 -4.74 16.59
C PRO A 245 -12.40 -3.41 17.06
N LYS A 246 -11.55 -2.57 17.67
CA LYS A 246 -11.97 -1.26 18.19
C LYS A 246 -12.23 -0.23 17.09
N VAL A 247 -11.47 -0.32 16.00
CA VAL A 247 -11.48 0.61 14.87
C VAL A 247 -11.79 -0.14 13.58
N ASP A 248 -12.21 0.59 12.56
CA ASP A 248 -12.37 0.06 11.21
C ASP A 248 -11.02 -0.32 10.59
N ALA A 249 -11.10 -1.04 9.49
CA ALA A 249 -9.96 -1.45 8.69
C ALA A 249 -10.01 -0.81 7.30
N ALA A 250 -8.95 -1.00 6.52
CA ALA A 250 -8.87 -0.52 5.16
C ALA A 250 -7.93 -1.40 4.33
N ILE A 251 -8.24 -1.52 3.04
CA ILE A 251 -7.39 -2.15 2.04
C ILE A 251 -6.41 -1.11 1.51
N VAL A 252 -5.12 -1.41 1.61
CA VAL A 252 -4.04 -0.58 1.07
C VAL A 252 -3.21 -1.39 0.11
N ARG A 253 -2.96 -0.82 -1.07
CA ARG A 253 -2.04 -1.37 -2.06
C ARG A 253 -0.74 -0.58 -2.02
N PHE A 254 0.39 -1.29 -2.08
CA PHE A 254 1.72 -0.73 -2.27
C PHE A 254 2.29 -1.33 -3.55
N LYS A 255 2.39 -0.53 -4.61
CA LYS A 255 3.12 -0.93 -5.81
C LYS A 255 4.61 -0.75 -5.54
N LEU A 256 5.38 -1.84 -5.53
CA LEU A 256 6.80 -1.76 -5.19
C LEU A 256 7.60 -1.22 -6.36
N LYS A 257 8.55 -0.33 -6.04
CA LYS A 257 9.55 0.16 -6.98
C LYS A 257 10.61 -0.91 -7.18
N GLN A 258 11.09 -1.07 -8.40
CA GLN A 258 12.29 -1.85 -8.65
C GLN A 258 13.53 -1.07 -8.21
N ALA A 259 14.65 -1.75 -8.00
CA ALA A 259 15.89 -1.11 -7.51
C ALA A 259 16.35 0.08 -8.38
N ALA A 260 16.10 0.04 -9.68
CA ALA A 260 16.42 1.12 -10.61
C ALA A 260 15.50 2.35 -10.46
N GLU A 261 14.35 2.21 -9.82
CA GLU A 261 13.36 3.26 -9.57
C GLU A 261 13.48 3.84 -8.15
N TYR A 262 14.39 3.33 -7.32
CA TYR A 262 14.63 3.88 -5.99
C TYR A 262 15.18 5.29 -6.09
N PRO A 263 14.80 6.20 -5.16
CA PRO A 263 15.35 7.55 -5.14
C PRO A 263 16.90 7.52 -5.07
N PRO A 264 17.60 8.34 -5.89
CA PRO A 264 19.04 8.22 -6.09
C PRO A 264 19.81 8.80 -4.89
N VAL A 265 20.07 7.95 -3.91
CA VAL A 265 20.85 8.28 -2.71
C VAL A 265 22.19 7.56 -2.71
N THR A 266 23.25 8.22 -2.26
CA THR A 266 24.60 7.62 -2.19
C THR A 266 24.64 6.34 -1.35
N SER A 267 23.85 6.29 -0.28
CA SER A 267 23.63 5.07 0.50
C SER A 267 22.24 5.09 1.14
N THR A 268 21.46 4.03 0.90
CA THR A 268 20.14 3.85 1.50
C THR A 268 20.19 3.80 3.02
N LYS A 269 21.29 3.23 3.58
CA LYS A 269 21.48 3.13 5.03
C LYS A 269 21.70 4.51 5.66
N SER A 270 22.58 5.33 5.08
CA SER A 270 22.81 6.69 5.59
C SER A 270 21.59 7.57 5.39
N PHE A 271 20.87 7.42 4.28
CA PHE A 271 19.62 8.13 4.01
C PHE A 271 18.59 7.90 5.12
N PHE A 272 18.27 6.65 5.44
CA PHE A 272 17.31 6.36 6.51
C PHE A 272 17.82 6.72 7.90
N SER A 273 19.13 6.70 8.12
CA SER A 273 19.74 7.23 9.35
C SER A 273 19.49 8.73 9.48
N MET A 274 19.73 9.51 8.42
CA MET A 274 19.48 10.94 8.36
C MET A 274 17.99 11.24 8.57
N VAL A 275 17.09 10.55 7.86
CA VAL A 275 15.65 10.70 8.02
C VAL A 275 15.24 10.44 9.46
N LYS A 276 15.72 9.35 10.08
CA LYS A 276 15.42 9.06 11.48
C LYS A 276 15.88 10.19 12.42
N SER A 277 17.09 10.70 12.21
CA SER A 277 17.62 11.80 13.00
C SER A 277 16.84 13.10 12.81
N ALA A 278 16.41 13.40 11.59
CA ALA A 278 15.61 14.58 11.27
C ALA A 278 14.37 14.68 12.18
N PHE A 279 13.65 13.56 12.34
CA PHE A 279 12.42 13.47 13.14
C PHE A 279 12.64 13.19 14.64
N ASN A 280 13.88 13.18 15.16
CA ASN A 280 14.18 12.80 16.55
C ASN A 280 13.73 13.84 17.61
N GLY A 281 13.15 14.97 17.20
CA GLY A 281 12.55 15.94 18.11
C GLY A 281 11.33 16.61 17.50
N LYS A 282 10.21 16.59 18.24
CA LYS A 282 8.99 17.30 17.82
C LYS A 282 9.31 18.79 17.64
N ARG A 283 8.97 19.35 16.47
CA ARG A 283 9.12 20.78 16.12
C ARG A 283 10.57 21.29 16.03
N LYS A 284 11.58 20.42 16.04
CA LYS A 284 12.98 20.84 15.85
C LYS A 284 13.24 21.12 14.36
N MET A 285 13.96 22.21 14.09
CA MET A 285 14.45 22.54 12.75
C MET A 285 15.55 21.56 12.33
N LEU A 286 15.67 21.29 11.02
CA LEU A 286 16.63 20.32 10.47
C LEU A 286 18.07 20.62 10.85
N ARG A 287 18.47 21.89 10.81
CA ARG A 287 19.78 22.40 11.27
C ARG A 287 20.13 22.07 12.73
N LYS A 288 19.13 21.73 13.57
CA LYS A 288 19.33 21.29 14.95
C LYS A 288 19.29 19.76 15.06
N SER A 289 18.43 19.11 14.28
CA SER A 289 18.30 17.65 14.27
C SER A 289 19.49 16.93 13.62
N LEU A 290 20.15 17.56 12.63
CA LEU A 290 21.18 16.93 11.80
C LEU A 290 22.62 17.33 12.16
N GLN A 291 22.85 18.01 13.29
CA GLN A 291 24.18 18.52 13.69
C GLN A 291 25.26 17.45 13.92
N HIS A 292 24.86 16.19 14.06
CA HIS A 292 25.78 15.05 14.17
C HIS A 292 26.30 14.57 12.81
N LEU A 293 25.69 15.01 11.70
CA LEU A 293 26.13 14.71 10.34
C LEU A 293 26.97 15.84 9.76
N ASN A 294 26.59 17.10 10.03
CA ASN A 294 27.28 18.28 9.51
C ASN A 294 27.04 19.52 10.38
N THR A 295 27.75 20.62 10.15
CA THR A 295 27.56 21.85 10.93
C THR A 295 26.19 22.48 10.65
N ALA A 296 25.68 23.26 11.61
CA ALA A 296 24.39 23.95 11.41
C ALA A 296 24.40 24.87 10.19
N VAL A 297 25.53 25.54 9.93
CA VAL A 297 25.70 26.46 8.80
C VAL A 297 25.67 25.69 7.48
N ASP A 298 26.35 24.55 7.41
CA ASP A 298 26.36 23.73 6.18
C ASP A 298 24.98 23.14 5.89
N ILE A 299 24.22 22.74 6.93
CA ILE A 299 22.84 22.29 6.78
C ILE A 299 21.92 23.43 6.32
N GLU A 300 22.06 24.63 6.90
CA GLU A 300 21.30 25.82 6.48
C GLU A 300 21.61 26.18 5.00
N ASN A 301 22.88 26.14 4.61
CA ASN A 301 23.31 26.38 3.23
C ASN A 301 22.78 25.31 2.27
N ALA A 302 22.81 24.03 2.66
CA ALA A 302 22.25 22.94 1.86
C ALA A 302 20.74 23.09 1.66
N LEU A 303 19.99 23.45 2.71
CA LEU A 303 18.55 23.74 2.62
C LEU A 303 18.27 24.87 1.63
N VAL A 304 18.97 26.00 1.76
CA VAL A 304 18.83 27.13 0.83
C VAL A 304 19.22 26.73 -0.59
N GLY A 305 20.27 25.92 -0.75
CA GLY A 305 20.75 25.41 -2.03
C GLY A 305 19.73 24.55 -2.78
N ILE A 306 18.84 23.86 -2.07
CA ILE A 306 17.73 23.08 -2.65
C ILE A 306 16.40 23.86 -2.68
N GLY A 307 16.43 25.17 -2.40
CA GLY A 307 15.25 26.04 -2.47
C GLY A 307 14.36 26.03 -1.24
N LEU A 308 14.83 25.51 -0.10
CA LEU A 308 14.09 25.47 1.16
C LEU A 308 14.56 26.54 2.16
N PRO A 309 13.67 27.04 3.04
CA PRO A 309 14.06 27.89 4.16
C PRO A 309 15.11 27.25 5.08
N SER A 310 16.06 28.04 5.58
CA SER A 310 17.07 27.57 6.55
C SER A 310 16.48 27.08 7.89
N ASN A 311 15.23 27.49 8.17
CA ASN A 311 14.48 27.09 9.34
C ASN A 311 13.49 25.94 9.10
N SER A 312 13.55 25.27 7.93
CA SER A 312 12.70 24.14 7.58
C SER A 312 12.77 23.00 8.59
N ARG A 313 11.64 22.30 8.71
CA ARG A 313 11.45 21.13 9.55
C ARG A 313 11.27 19.88 8.71
N PRO A 314 11.50 18.68 9.29
CA PRO A 314 11.40 17.43 8.54
C PRO A 314 10.04 17.21 7.88
N GLU A 315 8.95 17.65 8.52
CA GLU A 315 7.61 17.55 7.96
C GLU A 315 7.42 18.39 6.69
N ASP A 316 8.22 19.43 6.46
CA ASP A 316 8.11 20.32 5.30
C ASP A 316 8.71 19.72 4.02
N LEU A 317 9.54 18.68 4.14
CA LEU A 317 10.34 18.13 3.04
C LEU A 317 9.57 17.08 2.23
N THR A 318 9.62 17.23 0.91
CA THR A 318 9.25 16.17 -0.03
C THR A 318 10.31 15.08 -0.09
N MET A 319 10.00 13.96 -0.76
CA MET A 319 10.98 12.89 -0.98
C MET A 319 12.22 13.41 -1.71
N ASP A 320 12.03 14.25 -2.72
CA ASP A 320 13.12 14.80 -3.52
C ASP A 320 14.01 15.73 -2.68
N ASP A 321 13.40 16.56 -1.83
CA ASP A 321 14.14 17.41 -0.89
C ASP A 321 15.01 16.59 0.07
N PHE A 322 14.48 15.48 0.61
CA PHE A 322 15.25 14.58 1.46
C PHE A 322 16.44 13.97 0.71
N VAL A 323 16.26 13.59 -0.56
CA VAL A 323 17.32 12.99 -1.39
C VAL A 323 18.41 14.01 -1.68
N GLN A 324 18.03 15.21 -2.14
CA GLN A 324 18.97 16.28 -2.44
C GLN A 324 19.73 16.70 -1.18
N LEU A 325 19.03 16.93 -0.06
CA LEU A 325 19.65 17.29 1.22
C LEU A 325 20.65 16.21 1.66
N HIS A 326 20.27 14.94 1.60
CA HIS A 326 21.14 13.82 1.96
C HIS A 326 22.45 13.83 1.15
N ASN A 327 22.34 13.95 -0.17
CA ASN A 327 23.48 13.89 -1.07
C ASN A 327 24.39 15.12 -0.93
N MET A 328 23.89 16.26 -0.46
CA MET A 328 24.71 17.43 -0.15
C MET A 328 25.46 17.32 1.17
N ILE A 329 24.83 16.78 2.22
CA ILE A 329 25.40 16.83 3.59
C ILE A 329 26.10 15.53 4.03
N THR A 330 25.92 14.44 3.28
CA THR A 330 26.55 13.15 3.53
C THR A 330 27.45 12.80 2.34
N PRO A 331 28.77 13.05 2.43
CA PRO A 331 29.71 12.56 1.42
C PRO A 331 29.60 11.03 1.31
N GLY A 332 29.68 10.52 0.08
CA GLY A 332 29.69 9.08 -0.19
C GLY A 332 30.86 8.34 0.45
#